data_AF-A0A1C0Z156-F1
#
_entry.id   AF-A0A1C0Z156-F1
#
_cell.length_a   1.000
_cell.length_b   1.000
_cell.length_c   1.000
_cell.angle_alpha   90.00
_cell.angle_beta   90.00
_cell.angle_gamma   90.00
#
_symmetry.space_group_name_H-M   'P 1'
#
loop_
_entity.id
_entity.type
_entity.pdbx_description
1 polymer ?
#
loop_
_entity_poly.entity_id
_entity_poly.type
_entity_poly.pdbx_seq_one_letter_code
_entity_poly.pdbx_strand_id
1 'polypeptide(L)'
;MAKNDKKKSSLVGCLVFAVLAFGSCAVALPEDEEKITPVQSEVETQTEAEREAEEQRQKEEVERQAEEQRQADEATRQAAEQRQAEEAERQAEAQRQAEEAEQQAEAERQAEEAERQAEAERQAEEAEQQAPAFESYKNCDALRAVYPDGVPAGHGAYDDKHDRDEDGWACEN
;
A
#
# COMPACT_ATOMS: atom_id res chain seq x y z
N MET A 1 22.28 -6.90 10.94
CA MET A 1 23.22 -7.92 11.50
C MET A 1 22.53 -9.28 11.47
N ALA A 2 22.68 -10.03 10.37
CA ALA A 2 22.16 -11.40 10.24
C ALA A 2 23.33 -12.38 10.41
N LYS A 3 23.15 -13.42 11.23
CA LYS A 3 24.13 -14.51 11.41
C LYS A 3 23.60 -15.78 10.75
N ASN A 4 24.29 -16.14 9.66
CA ASN A 4 24.59 -17.45 9.07
C ASN A 4 24.04 -18.75 9.70
N ASP A 5 23.43 -19.55 8.81
CA ASP A 5 23.83 -20.88 8.33
C ASP A 5 24.14 -22.08 9.27
N LYS A 6 23.64 -23.23 8.79
CA LYS A 6 24.24 -24.59 8.78
C LYS A 6 24.03 -25.52 9.99
N LYS A 7 23.19 -26.55 9.78
CA LYS A 7 23.37 -27.97 10.19
C LYS A 7 22.20 -28.77 9.59
N LYS A 8 22.26 -29.31 8.37
CA LYS A 8 22.93 -30.55 7.91
C LYS A 8 22.60 -31.81 8.74
N SER A 9 21.46 -32.40 8.37
CA SER A 9 21.21 -33.83 8.12
C SER A 9 22.05 -34.84 8.88
N SER A 10 21.45 -35.47 9.88
CA SER A 10 21.96 -36.65 10.60
C SER A 10 20.76 -37.50 10.99
N LEU A 11 20.43 -38.55 10.21
CA LEU A 11 19.78 -39.74 10.79
C LEU A 11 19.63 -40.97 9.86
N VAL A 12 19.79 -40.90 8.55
CA VAL A 12 19.36 -42.01 7.67
C VAL A 12 20.56 -42.64 6.97
N GLY A 13 21.39 -43.37 7.72
CA GLY A 13 22.62 -43.97 7.19
C GLY A 13 23.11 -45.25 7.88
N CYS A 14 22.32 -45.87 8.75
CA CYS A 14 22.73 -47.09 9.49
C CYS A 14 21.86 -48.33 9.26
N LEU A 15 20.86 -48.30 8.37
CA LEU A 15 19.93 -49.44 8.19
C LEU A 15 20.19 -50.35 6.99
N VAL A 16 21.21 -50.09 6.17
CA VAL A 16 21.40 -50.81 4.89
C VAL A 16 22.49 -51.90 4.94
N PHE A 17 23.20 -52.12 6.06
CA PHE A 17 24.34 -53.05 6.09
C PHE A 17 24.14 -54.38 6.82
N ALA A 18 22.91 -54.74 7.21
CA ALA A 18 22.64 -55.91 8.07
C ALA A 18 21.80 -57.03 7.43
N VAL A 19 21.91 -57.26 6.11
CA VAL A 19 21.21 -58.38 5.42
C VAL A 19 22.14 -59.31 4.62
N LEU A 20 23.46 -59.06 4.57
CA LEU A 20 24.38 -59.79 3.68
C LEU A 20 25.24 -60.90 4.34
N ALA A 21 24.75 -61.64 5.35
CA ALA A 21 25.61 -62.63 6.01
C ALA A 21 25.01 -63.92 6.59
N PHE A 22 23.78 -64.34 6.25
CA PHE A 22 23.31 -65.68 6.65
C PHE A 22 22.39 -66.30 5.61
N GLY A 23 22.94 -67.19 4.80
CA GLY A 23 22.17 -67.95 3.81
C GLY A 23 22.98 -69.04 3.10
N SER A 24 23.96 -69.64 3.79
CA SER A 24 24.66 -70.83 3.30
C SER A 24 24.13 -72.05 4.06
N CYS A 25 23.07 -72.65 3.53
CA CYS A 25 22.69 -74.03 3.78
C CYS A 25 22.46 -74.69 2.43
N ALA A 26 23.48 -75.42 1.99
CA ALA A 26 23.36 -76.40 0.93
C ALA A 26 22.34 -77.46 1.36
N VAL A 27 21.18 -77.48 0.72
CA VAL A 27 20.32 -78.67 0.61
C VAL A 27 20.63 -79.28 -0.75
N ALA A 28 21.37 -80.38 -0.71
CA ALA A 28 21.52 -81.31 -1.82
C ALA A 28 20.31 -82.25 -1.81
N LEU A 29 19.50 -82.24 -2.87
CA LEU A 29 18.52 -83.26 -3.22
C LEU A 29 18.30 -83.26 -4.76
N PRO A 30 17.84 -84.37 -5.33
CA PRO A 30 18.46 -85.03 -6.49
C PRO A 30 17.94 -84.57 -7.86
N GLU A 31 18.75 -84.86 -8.87
CA GLU A 31 18.44 -84.81 -10.30
C GLU A 31 17.34 -85.83 -10.62
N ASP A 32 16.09 -85.36 -10.72
CA ASP A 32 15.03 -86.11 -11.39
C ASP A 32 14.88 -85.54 -12.82
N GLU A 33 15.26 -86.37 -13.80
CA GLU A 33 14.98 -86.21 -15.22
C GLU A 33 13.47 -86.11 -15.45
N GLU A 34 12.89 -84.91 -15.32
CA GLU A 34 11.50 -84.68 -15.74
C GLU A 34 11.46 -84.21 -17.20
N LYS A 35 11.00 -85.13 -18.05
CA LYS A 35 10.60 -84.85 -19.44
C LYS A 35 9.72 -83.60 -19.50
N ILE A 36 10.21 -82.61 -20.21
CA ILE A 36 9.51 -81.40 -20.65
C ILE A 36 8.16 -81.81 -21.26
N THR A 37 7.08 -81.50 -20.56
CA THR A 37 5.70 -81.59 -21.06
C THR A 37 5.28 -80.23 -21.63
N PRO A 38 4.41 -80.17 -22.66
CA PRO A 38 4.03 -78.92 -23.34
C PRO A 38 3.36 -77.87 -22.44
N VAL A 39 2.93 -78.26 -21.23
CA VAL A 39 2.20 -77.40 -20.27
C VAL A 39 3.11 -76.41 -19.53
N GLN A 40 4.41 -76.70 -19.33
CA GLN A 40 5.34 -75.76 -18.68
C GLN A 40 5.60 -74.52 -19.55
N SER A 41 5.68 -74.69 -20.86
CA SER A 41 5.92 -73.59 -21.80
C SER A 41 4.77 -72.58 -21.86
N GLU A 42 3.52 -73.04 -21.70
CA GLU A 42 2.33 -72.19 -21.74
C GLU A 42 2.19 -71.34 -20.45
N VAL A 43 2.59 -71.90 -19.30
CA VAL A 43 2.60 -71.22 -18.00
C VAL A 43 3.69 -70.14 -17.94
N GLU A 44 4.89 -70.41 -18.46
CA GLU A 44 5.97 -69.40 -18.55
C GLU A 44 5.59 -68.25 -19.50
N THR A 45 4.96 -68.54 -20.64
CA THR A 45 4.47 -67.46 -21.53
C THR A 45 3.31 -66.65 -20.94
N GLN A 46 2.46 -67.23 -20.09
CA GLN A 46 1.40 -66.49 -19.40
C GLN A 46 1.96 -65.58 -18.31
N THR A 47 2.94 -66.04 -17.51
CA THR A 47 3.56 -65.22 -16.46
C THR A 47 4.39 -64.07 -17.04
N GLU A 48 5.06 -64.27 -18.18
CA GLU A 48 5.78 -63.19 -18.87
C GLU A 48 4.81 -62.13 -19.42
N ALA A 49 3.71 -62.55 -20.05
CA ALA A 49 2.67 -61.65 -20.56
C ALA A 49 1.97 -60.85 -19.44
N GLU A 50 1.71 -61.46 -18.27
CA GLU A 50 1.16 -60.76 -17.11
C GLU A 50 2.15 -59.74 -16.54
N ARG A 51 3.45 -60.06 -16.51
CA ARG A 51 4.49 -59.16 -15.99
C ARG A 51 4.74 -57.96 -16.90
N GLU A 52 4.69 -58.14 -18.22
CA GLU A 52 4.72 -57.03 -19.18
C GLU A 52 3.47 -56.13 -19.07
N ALA A 53 2.29 -56.74 -18.88
CA ALA A 53 1.04 -56.00 -18.66
C ALA A 53 1.07 -55.22 -17.33
N GLU A 54 1.65 -55.77 -16.27
CA GLU A 54 1.84 -55.07 -15.00
C GLU A 54 2.83 -53.90 -15.15
N GLU A 55 3.95 -54.10 -15.85
CA GLU A 55 4.92 -53.04 -16.10
C GLU A 55 4.32 -51.89 -16.93
N GLN A 56 3.47 -52.21 -17.93
CA GLN A 56 2.73 -51.19 -18.69
C GLN A 56 1.75 -50.42 -17.80
N ARG A 57 1.00 -51.10 -16.92
CA ARG A 57 0.10 -50.44 -15.96
C ARG A 57 0.86 -49.55 -14.99
N GLN A 58 2.02 -49.98 -14.49
CA GLN A 58 2.85 -49.16 -13.60
C GLN A 58 3.39 -47.92 -14.31
N LYS A 59 3.81 -48.03 -15.58
CA LYS A 59 4.24 -46.87 -16.38
C LYS A 59 3.10 -45.87 -16.63
N GLU A 60 1.92 -46.36 -16.99
CA GLU A 60 0.73 -45.53 -17.19
C GLU A 60 0.29 -44.85 -15.89
N GLU A 61 0.36 -45.53 -14.75
CA GLU A 61 0.06 -44.95 -13.44
C GLU A 61 1.07 -43.85 -13.06
N VAL A 62 2.37 -44.06 -13.29
CA VAL A 62 3.40 -43.04 -13.06
C VAL A 62 3.21 -41.84 -13.98
N GLU A 63 2.85 -42.06 -15.25
CA GLU A 63 2.55 -40.98 -16.20
C GLU A 63 1.31 -40.18 -15.78
N ARG A 64 0.24 -40.86 -15.35
CA ARG A 64 -0.97 -40.23 -14.81
C ARG A 64 -0.68 -39.40 -13.56
N GLN A 65 0.11 -39.92 -12.61
CA GLN A 65 0.50 -39.18 -11.41
C GLN A 65 1.38 -37.96 -11.77
N ALA A 66 2.28 -38.10 -12.74
CA ALA A 66 3.10 -36.98 -13.21
C ALA A 66 2.26 -35.90 -13.91
N GLU A 67 1.24 -36.28 -14.68
CA GLU A 67 0.30 -35.35 -15.29
C GLU A 67 -0.56 -34.64 -14.23
N GLU A 68 -1.12 -35.37 -13.26
CA GLU A 68 -1.90 -34.80 -12.16
C GLU A 68 -1.08 -33.80 -11.35
N GLN A 69 0.19 -34.12 -11.06
CA GLN A 69 1.09 -33.22 -10.36
C GLN A 69 1.42 -31.97 -11.18
N ARG A 70 1.60 -32.08 -12.50
CA ARG A 70 1.76 -30.92 -13.39
C ARG A 70 0.52 -30.03 -13.40
N GLN A 71 -0.67 -30.62 -13.45
CA GLN A 71 -1.93 -29.88 -13.41
C GLN A 71 -2.12 -29.17 -12.06
N ALA A 72 -1.77 -29.82 -10.95
CA ALA A 72 -1.81 -29.22 -9.61
C ALA A 72 -0.81 -28.07 -9.45
N ASP A 73 0.41 -28.22 -9.96
CA ASP A 73 1.43 -27.18 -9.94
C ASP A 73 1.04 -25.98 -10.81
N GLU A 74 0.46 -26.24 -11.99
CA GLU A 74 -0.04 -25.19 -12.87
C GLU A 74 -1.23 -24.44 -12.27
N ALA A 75 -2.21 -25.15 -11.69
CA ALA A 75 -3.32 -24.53 -10.98
C ALA A 75 -2.83 -23.66 -9.80
N THR A 76 -1.81 -24.15 -9.06
CA THR A 76 -1.18 -23.40 -7.97
C THR A 76 -0.49 -22.14 -8.48
N ARG A 77 0.24 -22.21 -9.60
CA ARG A 77 0.88 -21.04 -10.22
C ARG A 77 -0.15 -20.02 -10.68
N GLN A 78 -1.21 -20.45 -11.36
CA GLN A 78 -2.29 -19.57 -11.82
C GLN A 78 -3.00 -18.89 -10.63
N ALA A 79 -3.26 -19.61 -9.55
CA ALA A 79 -3.84 -19.03 -8.34
C ALA A 79 -2.91 -18.01 -7.67
N ALA A 80 -1.60 -18.26 -7.67
CA ALA A 80 -0.61 -17.31 -7.15
C ALA A 80 -0.53 -16.04 -8.02
N GLU A 81 -0.52 -16.18 -9.35
CA GLU A 81 -0.53 -15.06 -10.30
C GLU A 81 -1.80 -14.22 -10.16
N GLN A 82 -2.98 -14.85 -10.03
CA GLN A 82 -4.24 -14.13 -9.79
C GLN A 82 -4.21 -13.33 -8.49
N ARG A 83 -3.70 -13.92 -7.40
CA ARG A 83 -3.55 -13.22 -6.12
C ARG A 83 -2.58 -12.04 -6.23
N GLN A 84 -1.48 -12.18 -6.96
CA GLN A 84 -0.54 -11.08 -7.19
C GLN A 84 -1.17 -9.96 -8.02
N ALA A 85 -1.97 -10.30 -9.04
CA ALA A 85 -2.68 -9.32 -9.85
C ALA A 85 -3.73 -8.56 -9.03
N GLU A 86 -4.53 -9.28 -8.22
CA GLU A 86 -5.52 -8.67 -7.33
C GLU A 86 -4.85 -7.79 -6.26
N GLU A 87 -3.74 -8.22 -5.68
CA GLU A 87 -2.99 -7.40 -4.72
C GLU A 87 -2.42 -6.14 -5.38
N ALA A 88 -1.87 -6.25 -6.59
CA ALA A 88 -1.38 -5.09 -7.35
C ALA A 88 -2.51 -4.11 -7.70
N GLU A 89 -3.69 -4.60 -8.08
CA GLU A 89 -4.87 -3.77 -8.33
C GLU A 89 -5.32 -3.05 -7.06
N ARG A 90 -5.41 -3.76 -5.93
CA ARG A 90 -5.77 -3.15 -4.63
C ARG A 90 -4.76 -2.09 -4.19
N GLN A 91 -3.46 -2.32 -4.42
CA GLN A 91 -2.43 -1.31 -4.12
C GLN A 91 -2.55 -0.09 -5.04
N ALA A 92 -2.83 -0.28 -6.33
CA ALA A 92 -3.02 0.81 -7.28
C ALA A 92 -4.28 1.63 -6.95
N GLU A 93 -5.37 0.98 -6.56
CA GLU A 93 -6.59 1.66 -6.12
C GLU A 93 -6.35 2.45 -4.83
N ALA A 94 -5.67 1.87 -3.83
CA ALA A 94 -5.34 2.55 -2.59
C ALA A 94 -4.47 3.80 -2.83
N GLN A 95 -3.51 3.73 -3.77
CA GLN A 95 -2.70 4.90 -4.16
C GLN A 95 -3.56 5.99 -4.80
N ARG A 96 -4.47 5.63 -5.72
CA ARG A 96 -5.39 6.60 -6.34
C ARG A 96 -6.29 7.29 -5.31
N GLN A 97 -6.85 6.53 -4.37
CA GLN A 97 -7.69 7.09 -3.32
C GLN A 97 -6.89 8.02 -2.39
N ALA A 98 -5.63 7.68 -2.08
CA ALA A 98 -4.76 8.55 -1.28
C ALA A 98 -4.42 9.85 -2.02
N GLU A 99 -4.09 9.77 -3.31
CA GLU A 99 -3.80 10.96 -4.13
C GLU A 99 -5.05 11.85 -4.28
N GLU A 100 -6.23 11.27 -4.49
CA GLU A 100 -7.48 12.03 -4.55
C GLU A 100 -7.80 12.73 -3.22
N ALA A 101 -7.60 12.04 -2.09
CA ALA A 101 -7.78 12.63 -0.77
C ALA A 101 -6.78 13.78 -0.51
N GLU A 102 -5.53 13.66 -0.96
CA GLU A 102 -4.52 14.72 -0.86
C GLU A 102 -4.92 15.94 -1.71
N GLN A 103 -5.37 15.73 -2.96
CA GLN A 103 -5.84 16.81 -3.82
C GLN A 103 -7.07 17.52 -3.25
N GLN A 104 -8.02 16.78 -2.67
CA GLN A 104 -9.19 17.37 -2.01
C GLN A 104 -8.78 18.22 -0.79
N ALA A 105 -7.89 17.70 0.05
CA ALA A 105 -7.39 18.43 1.21
C ALA A 105 -6.60 19.69 0.80
N GLU A 106 -5.84 19.63 -0.28
CA GLU A 106 -5.15 20.80 -0.81
C GLU A 106 -6.13 21.85 -1.38
N ALA A 107 -7.14 21.41 -2.14
CA ALA A 107 -8.17 22.31 -2.66
C ALA A 107 -8.94 23.01 -1.53
N GLU A 108 -9.25 22.31 -0.44
CA GLU A 108 -9.89 22.89 0.74
C GLU A 108 -9.00 23.93 1.42
N ARG A 109 -7.69 23.63 1.60
CA ARG A 109 -6.73 24.61 2.14
C ARG A 109 -6.63 25.87 1.28
N GLN A 110 -6.58 25.71 -0.05
CA GLN A 110 -6.51 26.85 -0.97
C GLN A 110 -7.80 27.68 -0.93
N ALA A 111 -8.97 27.04 -0.78
CA ALA A 111 -10.24 27.73 -0.63
C ALA A 111 -10.31 28.52 0.69
N GLU A 112 -9.89 27.91 1.81
CA GLU A 112 -9.82 28.58 3.11
C GLU A 112 -8.84 29.77 3.08
N GLU A 113 -7.66 29.60 2.45
CA GLU A 113 -6.70 30.69 2.31
C GLU A 113 -7.26 31.84 1.47
N ALA A 114 -7.93 31.54 0.36
CA ALA A 114 -8.59 32.55 -0.46
C ALA A 114 -9.70 33.29 0.30
N GLU A 115 -10.50 32.58 1.11
CA GLU A 115 -11.52 33.21 1.96
C GLU A 115 -10.88 34.13 3.02
N ARG A 116 -9.80 33.71 3.67
CA ARG A 116 -9.06 34.53 4.64
C ARG A 116 -8.44 35.77 3.99
N GLN A 117 -7.91 35.65 2.77
CA GLN A 117 -7.40 36.80 2.03
C GLN A 117 -8.51 37.79 1.68
N ALA A 118 -9.65 37.29 1.15
CA ALA A 118 -10.79 38.14 0.85
C ALA A 118 -11.37 38.82 2.10
N GLU A 119 -11.39 38.14 3.25
CA GLU A 119 -11.80 38.75 4.51
C GLU A 119 -10.82 39.84 4.96
N ALA A 120 -9.51 39.58 4.88
CA ALA A 120 -8.50 40.57 5.23
C ALA A 120 -8.59 41.82 4.34
N GLU A 121 -8.84 41.66 3.04
CA GLU A 121 -9.07 42.78 2.11
C GLU A 121 -10.32 43.58 2.49
N ARG A 122 -11.44 42.90 2.81
CA ARG A 122 -12.66 43.59 3.28
C ARG A 122 -12.42 44.38 4.56
N GLN A 123 -11.70 43.81 5.52
CA GLN A 123 -11.38 44.51 6.77
C GLN A 123 -10.45 45.71 6.54
N ALA A 124 -9.50 45.61 5.60
CA ALA A 124 -8.65 46.72 5.23
C ALA A 124 -9.44 47.85 4.55
N GLU A 125 -10.35 47.52 3.63
CA GLU A 125 -11.22 48.51 2.98
C GLU A 125 -12.17 49.18 3.99
N GLU A 126 -12.75 48.42 4.92
CA GLU A 126 -13.58 48.97 5.99
C GLU A 126 -12.78 49.91 6.90
N ALA A 127 -11.53 49.56 7.24
CA ALA A 127 -10.66 50.43 8.02
C ALA A 127 -10.29 51.72 7.26
N GLU A 128 -10.11 51.67 5.94
CA GLU A 128 -9.88 52.85 5.10
C GLU A 128 -11.14 53.75 5.03
N GLN A 129 -12.34 53.16 4.94
CA GLN A 129 -13.60 53.91 4.97
C GLN A 129 -13.89 54.56 6.33
N GLN A 130 -13.45 53.94 7.43
CA GLN A 130 -13.59 54.48 8.79
C GLN A 130 -12.47 55.47 9.16
N ALA A 131 -11.44 55.64 8.32
CA ALA A 131 -10.39 56.61 8.57
C ALA A 131 -10.98 58.04 8.56
N PRO A 132 -10.68 58.89 9.56
CA PRO A 132 -11.20 60.24 9.59
C PRO A 132 -10.67 61.02 8.38
N ALA A 133 -11.59 61.55 7.56
CA ALA A 133 -11.24 62.46 6.48
C ALA A 133 -10.55 63.70 7.08
N PHE A 134 -9.29 63.94 6.73
CA PHE A 134 -8.55 65.09 7.23
C PHE A 134 -8.97 66.35 6.46
N GLU A 135 -9.55 67.30 7.17
CA GLU A 135 -9.98 68.58 6.62
C GLU A 135 -9.18 69.71 7.27
N SER A 136 -8.49 70.53 6.50
CA SER A 136 -7.70 71.64 7.04
C SER A 136 -8.37 72.98 6.74
N TYR A 137 -8.56 73.77 7.80
CA TYR A 137 -9.15 75.10 7.72
C TYR A 137 -8.05 76.16 7.88
N LYS A 138 -8.21 77.29 7.17
CA LYS A 138 -7.21 78.37 7.19
C LYS A 138 -7.16 79.12 8.54
N ASN A 139 -8.28 79.20 9.24
CA ASN A 139 -8.44 79.87 10.53
C ASN A 139 -9.73 79.39 11.24
N CYS A 140 -9.91 79.78 12.51
CA CYS A 140 -11.09 79.42 13.29
C CYS A 140 -12.42 79.96 12.76
N ASP A 141 -12.42 81.08 12.02
CA ASP A 141 -13.66 81.60 11.43
C ASP A 141 -14.18 80.68 10.32
N ALA A 142 -13.29 80.17 9.47
CA ALA A 142 -13.63 79.21 8.43
C ALA A 142 -14.07 77.86 9.02
N LEU A 143 -13.46 77.43 10.13
CA LEU A 143 -13.82 76.20 10.82
C LEU A 143 -15.20 76.31 11.47
N ARG A 144 -15.48 77.40 12.20
CA ARG A 144 -16.78 77.62 12.87
C ARG A 144 -17.95 77.80 11.91
N ALA A 145 -17.68 78.16 10.65
CA ALA A 145 -18.72 78.19 9.61
C ALA A 145 -19.31 76.79 9.31
N VAL A 146 -18.53 75.73 9.55
CA VAL A 146 -18.94 74.32 9.37
C VAL A 146 -19.23 73.66 10.72
N TYR A 147 -18.37 73.91 11.73
CA TYR A 147 -18.44 73.37 13.09
C TYR A 147 -18.55 74.51 14.12
N PRO A 148 -19.74 75.08 14.34
CA PRO A 148 -19.91 76.29 15.16
C PRO A 148 -19.52 76.12 16.63
N ASP A 149 -19.52 74.88 17.15
CA ASP A 149 -19.14 74.56 18.53
C ASP A 149 -17.64 74.18 18.67
N GLY A 150 -16.84 74.28 17.59
CA GLY A 150 -15.47 73.79 17.55
C GLY A 150 -15.39 72.27 17.30
N VAL A 151 -14.18 71.72 17.31
CA VAL A 151 -13.95 70.29 17.05
C VAL A 151 -12.97 69.68 18.07
N PRO A 152 -13.22 68.46 18.57
CA PRO A 152 -12.31 67.80 19.51
C PRO A 152 -11.06 67.24 18.83
N ALA A 153 -10.00 66.96 19.61
CA ALA A 153 -8.72 66.42 19.15
C ALA A 153 -8.78 65.17 18.24
N GLY A 154 -9.87 64.39 18.31
CA GLY A 154 -10.07 63.20 17.47
C GLY A 154 -10.81 63.45 16.14
N HIS A 155 -11.27 64.68 15.88
CA HIS A 155 -12.00 65.02 14.68
C HIS A 155 -11.03 65.29 13.52
N GLY A 156 -11.35 64.84 12.30
CA GLY A 156 -10.48 65.02 11.12
C GLY A 156 -10.20 66.49 10.75
N ALA A 157 -11.01 67.41 11.28
CA ALA A 157 -10.81 68.86 11.13
C ALA A 157 -9.96 69.53 12.22
N TYR A 158 -9.51 68.77 13.23
CA TYR A 158 -8.72 69.30 14.33
C TYR A 158 -7.27 69.59 13.90
N ASP A 159 -6.74 70.73 14.33
CA ASP A 159 -5.34 71.12 14.14
C ASP A 159 -4.88 71.86 15.40
N ASP A 160 -3.73 71.47 15.96
CA ASP A 160 -3.19 72.03 17.21
C ASP A 160 -3.03 73.56 17.16
N LYS A 161 -2.91 74.17 15.96
CA LYS A 161 -2.83 75.64 15.82
C LYS A 161 -4.13 76.36 16.17
N HIS A 162 -5.24 75.63 16.21
CA HIS A 162 -6.57 76.13 16.48
C HIS A 162 -7.02 75.91 17.93
N ASP A 163 -6.30 75.08 18.69
CA ASP A 163 -6.46 74.89 20.13
C ASP A 163 -5.47 75.80 20.87
N ARG A 164 -5.97 76.95 21.36
CA ARG A 164 -5.09 78.01 21.88
C ARG A 164 -4.61 77.71 23.30
N ASP A 165 -5.40 77.00 24.07
CA ASP A 165 -5.20 76.70 25.48
C ASP A 165 -4.84 75.23 25.75
N GLU A 166 -4.70 74.44 24.69
CA GLU A 166 -4.19 73.06 24.69
C GLU A 166 -5.08 72.11 25.53
N ASP A 167 -6.38 72.32 25.48
CA ASP A 167 -7.38 71.53 26.21
C ASP A 167 -7.93 70.34 25.40
N GLY A 168 -7.54 70.24 24.13
CA GLY A 168 -7.99 69.23 23.18
C GLY A 168 -9.26 69.63 22.43
N TRP A 169 -9.65 70.91 22.43
CA TRP A 169 -10.79 71.44 21.70
C TRP A 169 -10.42 72.62 20.80
N ALA A 170 -10.39 72.39 19.49
CA ALA A 170 -10.03 73.43 18.52
C ALA A 170 -11.18 74.44 18.32
N CYS A 171 -10.82 75.72 18.35
CA CYS A 171 -11.71 76.85 18.09
C CYS A 171 -13.00 76.88 18.95
N GLU A 172 -12.91 76.60 20.25
CA GLU A 172 -14.00 76.88 21.20
C GLU A 172 -14.40 78.39 21.20
N ASN A 173 -15.62 78.69 21.63
CA ASN A 173 -16.24 80.02 21.52
C ASN A 173 -15.69 81.08 22.49
#